data_AF-A0A5C9CKY2-F1
#
_entry.id   AF-A0A5C9CKY2-F1
#
_cell.length_a   1.000
_cell.length_b   1.000
_cell.length_c   1.000
_cell.angle_alpha   90.00
_cell.angle_beta   90.00
_cell.angle_gamma   90.00
#
_symmetry.space_group_name_H-M   'P 1'
#
loop_
_entity.id
_entity.type
_entity.pdbx_description
1 polymer ?
#
loop_
_entity_poly.entity_id
_entity_poly.type
_entity_poly.pdbx_seq_one_letter_code
_entity_poly.pdbx_strand_id
1 'polypeptide(L)' 'MEVAGLGDYLPKYAGNLDIMTAAATRTAEMFAEEILAGTIQLKPLEFAK' A
#
# COMPACT_ATOMS: atom_id res chain seq x y z
N MET A 1 1.11 9.92 -19.99
CA MET A 1 1.62 8.68 -19.38
C MET A 1 0.43 7.76 -19.18
N GLU A 2 0.53 6.49 -19.58
CA GLU A 2 -0.52 5.49 -19.42
C GLU A 2 0.01 4.37 -18.52
N VAL A 3 -0.87 3.80 -17.71
CA VAL A 3 -0.53 2.72 -16.78
C VAL A 3 -1.44 1.55 -17.10
N ALA A 4 -0.85 0.44 -17.52
CA ALA A 4 -1.56 -0.82 -17.67
C ALA A 4 -1.61 -1.53 -16.32
N GLY A 5 -2.78 -2.09 -15.97
CA GLY A 5 -2.90 -2.94 -14.80
C GLY A 5 -2.34 -4.33 -15.07
N LEU A 6 -1.83 -5.00 -14.03
CA LEU A 6 -1.30 -6.35 -14.12
C LEU A 6 -2.36 -7.37 -14.57
N GLY A 7 -3.62 -7.12 -14.19
CA GLY A 7 -4.73 -8.01 -14.51
C GLY A 7 -5.03 -9.06 -13.43
N ASP A 8 -4.47 -8.93 -12.23
CA ASP A 8 -4.56 -9.94 -11.17
C ASP A 8 -5.99 -10.14 -10.64
N TYR A 9 -6.71 -9.04 -10.45
CA TYR A 9 -8.13 -9.04 -10.04
C TYR A 9 -8.97 -8.07 -10.89
N LEU A 10 -8.41 -6.92 -11.25
CA LEU A 10 -9.07 -5.93 -12.12
C LEU A 10 -8.70 -6.14 -13.59
N PRO A 11 -9.53 -5.71 -14.55
CA PRO A 11 -9.17 -5.74 -15.97
C PRO A 11 -7.89 -4.95 -16.26
N LYS A 12 -7.12 -5.36 -17.28
CA LYS A 12 -5.82 -4.73 -17.62
C LYS A 12 -5.87 -3.23 -17.95
N TYR A 13 -7.03 -2.69 -18.29
CA TYR A 13 -7.21 -1.25 -18.52
C TYR A 13 -7.36 -0.43 -17.22
N ALA A 14 -7.58 -1.09 -16.08
CA ALA A 14 -7.77 -0.44 -14.78
C ALA A 14 -6.43 -0.15 -14.05
N GLY A 15 -5.39 0.22 -14.81
CA GLY A 15 -4.05 0.42 -14.25
C GLY A 15 -3.93 1.58 -13.28
N ASN A 16 -4.87 2.54 -13.31
CA ASN A 16 -4.97 3.61 -12.32
C ASN A 16 -5.31 3.10 -10.91
N LEU A 17 -6.06 1.99 -10.80
CA LEU A 17 -6.36 1.37 -9.51
C LEU A 17 -5.25 0.41 -9.10
N ASP A 18 -4.73 -0.35 -10.06
CA ASP A 18 -3.64 -1.29 -9.86
C ASP A 18 -2.39 -0.60 -9.30
N ILE A 19 -2.04 0.58 -9.83
CA ILE A 19 -0.92 1.38 -9.32
C ILE A 19 -1.15 1.91 -7.90
N MET A 20 -2.40 2.24 -7.53
CA MET A 20 -2.71 2.64 -6.15
C MET A 20 -2.50 1.48 -5.20
N THR A 21 -2.93 0.26 -5.57
CA THR A 21 -2.73 -0.94 -4.78
C THR A 21 -1.24 -1.30 -4.67
N ALA A 22 -0.51 -1.29 -5.78
CA ALA A 22 0.93 -1.57 -5.79
C ALA A 22 1.71 -0.56 -4.93
N ALA A 23 1.40 0.73 -5.03
CA ALA A 23 2.03 1.76 -4.21
C ALA A 23 1.70 1.61 -2.72
N ALA A 24 0.45 1.30 -2.38
CA ALA A 24 0.03 1.06 -1.00
C ALA A 24 0.75 -0.16 -0.40
N THR A 25 0.80 -1.28 -1.13
CA THR A 25 1.53 -2.49 -0.71
C THR A 25 3.01 -2.19 -0.48
N ARG A 26 3.67 -1.52 -1.44
CA ARG A 26 5.10 -1.19 -1.29
C ARG A 26 5.36 -0.27 -0.10
N THR A 27 4.49 0.71 0.12
CA THR A 27 4.60 1.59 1.29
C THR A 27 4.43 0.80 2.58
N ALA A 28 3.46 -0.11 2.64
CA ALA A 28 3.25 -0.95 3.82
C ALA A 28 4.44 -1.87 4.12
N GLU A 29 5.09 -2.44 3.09
CA GLU A 29 6.32 -3.22 3.25
C GLU A 29 7.43 -2.41 3.89
N MET A 30 7.67 -1.18 3.40
CA MET A 30 8.68 -0.28 3.97
C MET A 30 8.39 0.05 5.44
N PHE A 31 7.11 0.31 5.77
CA PHE A 31 6.72 0.51 7.17
C PHE A 31 6.94 -0.75 8.01
N ALA A 32 6.62 -1.93 7.48
CA ALA A 32 6.81 -3.19 8.20
C ALA A 32 8.30 -3.45 8.49
N GLU A 33 9.19 -3.19 7.52
CA GLU A 33 10.64 -3.28 7.71
C GLU A 33 11.12 -2.37 8.86
N GLU A 34 10.69 -1.12 8.87
CA GLU A 34 11.07 -0.15 9.93
C GLU A 34 10.45 -0.46 11.30
N ILE A 35 9.26 -1.05 11.32
CA ILE A 35 8.63 -1.53 12.57
C ILE A 35 9.42 -2.72 13.13
N LEU A 36 9.81 -3.67 12.28
CA LEU A 36 10.60 -4.83 12.68
C LEU A 36 12.01 -4.44 13.14
N ALA A 37 12.61 -3.41 12.52
CA ALA A 37 13.87 -2.82 12.97
C ALA A 37 13.75 -2.03 14.29
N GLY A 38 12.52 -1.73 14.74
CA GLY A 38 12.26 -0.94 15.93
C GLY A 38 12.42 0.57 15.74
N THR A 39 12.67 1.03 14.50
CA THR A 39 12.78 2.45 14.14
C THR A 39 11.42 3.16 14.21
N ILE A 40 10.34 2.46 13.82
CA ILE A 40 8.98 2.98 13.84
C ILE A 40 8.14 2.22 14.86
N GLN A 41 7.46 2.96 15.74
CA GLN A 41 6.47 2.42 16.67
C GLN A 41 5.10 3.02 16.37
N LEU A 42 4.16 2.19 15.97
CA LEU A 42 2.79 2.61 15.73
C LEU A 42 2.02 2.59 17.06
N LYS A 43 1.38 3.72 17.39
CA LYS A 43 0.46 3.80 18.52
C LYS A 43 -0.96 3.52 18.03
N PRO A 44 -1.78 2.80 18.82
CA PRO A 44 -3.20 2.66 18.52
C PRO A 44 -3.86 4.03 18.40
N LEU A 45 -4.76 4.20 17.43
CA LEU A 45 -5.61 5.38 17.38
C LEU A 45 -6.69 5.23 18.45
N GLU A 46 -6.72 6.13 19.43
CA GLU A 46 -7.85 6.25 20.34
C GLU A 46 -8.96 7.01 19.62
N PHE A 47 -10.01 6.28 19.22
CA PHE A 47 -11.23 6.91 18.77
C PHE A 47 -12.01 7.39 19.99
N ALA A 48 -12.11 8.72 20.16
CA ALA A 48 -13.04 9.30 21.12
C ALA A 48 -14.47 8.86 20.74
N LYS A 49 -15.18 8.28 21.71
CA LYS A 49 -16.57 7.85 21.59
C LYS A 49 -17.51 9.03 21.33
#